data_AF-A0AAW1HUG6-F1
#
_entry.id   AF-A0AAW1HUG6-F1
#
_cell.length_a   1.000
_cell.length_b   1.000
_cell.length_c   1.000
_cell.angle_alpha   90.00
_cell.angle_beta   90.00
_cell.angle_gamma   90.00
#
_symmetry.space_group_name_H-M   'P 1'
#
loop_
_entity.id
_entity.type
_entity.pdbx_description
1 polymer ?
#
loop_
_entity_poly.entity_id
_entity_poly.type
_entity_poly.pdbx_seq_one_letter_code
_entity_poly.pdbx_strand_id
1 'polypeptide(L)'
;MPNVSKGSKYKKKYTEKDVASTLNTIKNGVSKEQAAKLYGVPRATIQFRLSNKFTKASPGPSPILTASDEDTLVKWIMANFTVMFTFSASGKRLPPAILNSVPEEWGMGLSENGWMDEG
;
A
#
# COMPACT_ATOMS: atom_id res chain seq x y z
N MET A 1 -25.59 -3.70 17.59
CA MET A 1 -25.00 -2.74 16.63
C MET A 1 -24.77 -1.41 17.36
N PRO A 2 -23.71 -0.65 17.04
CA PRO A 2 -23.53 0.67 17.63
C PRO A 2 -24.72 1.57 17.29
N ASN A 3 -25.28 2.25 18.29
CA ASN A 3 -26.36 3.21 18.09
C ASN A 3 -25.78 4.47 17.43
N VAL A 4 -26.04 4.66 16.14
CA VAL A 4 -25.66 5.86 15.38
C VAL A 4 -26.91 6.59 14.93
N SER A 5 -26.90 7.94 15.04
CA SER A 5 -28.00 8.79 14.59
C SER A 5 -28.20 8.68 13.07
N LYS A 6 -29.45 8.88 12.61
CA LYS A 6 -29.78 8.92 11.18
C LYS A 6 -28.89 9.95 10.48
N GLY A 7 -28.07 9.50 9.52
CA GLY A 7 -27.16 10.34 8.73
C GLY A 7 -25.67 10.28 9.12
N SER A 8 -25.31 9.69 10.28
CA SER A 8 -23.92 9.58 10.73
C SER A 8 -23.28 8.23 10.37
N LYS A 9 -22.10 8.25 9.74
CA LYS A 9 -21.30 7.04 9.49
C LYS A 9 -20.61 6.58 10.78
N TYR A 10 -20.73 5.29 11.12
CA TYR A 10 -20.02 4.71 12.26
C TYR A 10 -18.49 4.80 12.06
N LYS A 11 -17.79 5.50 12.97
CA LYS A 11 -16.33 5.56 12.99
C LYS A 11 -15.79 4.48 13.93
N LYS A 12 -15.01 3.54 13.38
CA LYS A 12 -14.31 2.52 14.17
C LYS A 12 -13.28 3.18 15.08
N LYS A 13 -13.19 2.73 16.33
CA LYS A 13 -12.23 3.24 17.34
C LYS A 13 -10.85 2.59 17.27
N TYR A 14 -10.71 1.48 16.55
CA TYR A 14 -9.48 0.69 16.44
C TYR A 14 -9.01 0.65 14.99
N THR A 15 -7.69 0.61 14.80
CA THR A 15 -7.04 0.51 13.49
C THR A 15 -6.70 -0.93 13.12
N GLU A 16 -6.33 -1.19 11.86
CA GLU A 16 -5.87 -2.52 11.46
C GLU A 16 -4.55 -2.92 12.13
N LYS A 17 -3.69 -1.94 12.45
CA LYS A 17 -2.43 -2.17 13.17
C LYS A 17 -2.68 -2.69 14.58
N ASP A 18 -3.71 -2.17 15.26
CA ASP A 18 -4.10 -2.62 16.60
C ASP A 18 -4.62 -4.05 16.54
N VAL A 19 -5.42 -4.39 15.52
CA VAL A 19 -5.90 -5.76 15.30
C VAL A 19 -4.73 -6.72 15.05
N ALA A 20 -3.76 -6.34 14.22
CA ALA A 20 -2.59 -7.17 13.96
C ALA A 20 -1.75 -7.42 15.23
N SER A 21 -1.51 -6.36 16.01
CA SER A 21 -0.77 -6.45 17.29
C SER A 21 -1.51 -7.34 18.29
N THR A 22 -2.83 -7.19 18.39
CA THR A 22 -3.70 -8.03 19.22
C THR A 22 -3.58 -9.51 18.85
N LEU A 23 -3.66 -9.84 17.56
CA LEU A 23 -3.55 -11.23 17.10
C LEU A 23 -2.18 -11.85 17.41
N ASN A 24 -1.10 -11.07 17.29
CA ASN A 24 0.24 -11.52 17.65
C ASN A 24 0.37 -11.81 19.14
N THR A 25 -0.16 -10.95 20.01
CA THR A 25 -0.13 -11.22 21.47
C THR A 25 -0.94 -12.45 21.88
N ILE A 26 -2.04 -12.73 21.19
CA ILE A 26 -2.84 -13.94 21.42
C ILE A 26 -2.05 -15.19 20.99
N LYS A 27 -1.33 -15.11 19.86
CA LYS A 27 -0.41 -16.19 19.43
C LYS A 27 0.71 -16.42 20.45
N ASN A 28 1.17 -15.37 21.12
CA ASN A 28 2.18 -15.43 22.19
C ASN A 28 1.62 -15.92 23.54
N GLY A 29 0.35 -16.35 23.62
CA GLY A 29 -0.23 -16.98 24.81
C GLY A 29 -1.05 -16.05 25.72
N VAL A 30 -1.25 -14.78 25.35
CA VAL A 30 -2.12 -13.87 26.12
C VAL A 30 -3.59 -14.22 25.87
N SER A 31 -4.42 -14.15 26.92
CA SER A 31 -5.85 -14.42 26.80
C SER A 31 -6.56 -13.39 25.91
N LYS A 32 -7.62 -13.82 25.22
CA LYS A 32 -8.40 -12.96 24.30
C LYS A 32 -8.96 -11.71 25.00
N GLU A 33 -9.25 -11.80 26.29
CA GLU A 33 -9.79 -10.69 27.09
C GLU A 33 -8.72 -9.70 27.51
N GLN A 34 -7.55 -10.18 27.94
CA GLN A 34 -6.41 -9.31 28.24
C GLN A 34 -5.94 -8.57 26.99
N ALA A 35 -5.83 -9.27 25.85
CA ALA A 35 -5.45 -8.66 24.58
C ALA A 35 -6.48 -7.62 24.10
N ALA A 36 -7.78 -7.89 24.27
CA ALA A 36 -8.85 -6.93 23.96
C ALA A 36 -8.74 -5.64 24.79
N LYS A 37 -8.46 -5.77 26.10
CA LYS A 37 -8.29 -4.64 27.01
C LYS A 37 -7.02 -3.84 26.70
N LEU A 38 -5.93 -4.53 26.34
CA LEU A 38 -4.62 -3.92 26.08
C LEU A 38 -4.64 -3.03 24.83
N TYR A 39 -5.28 -3.48 23.75
CA TYR A 39 -5.28 -2.78 22.45
C TYR A 39 -6.60 -2.07 22.11
N GLY A 40 -7.60 -2.11 23.00
CA GLY A 40 -8.90 -1.49 22.77
C GLY A 40 -9.70 -2.11 21.61
N VAL A 41 -9.38 -3.35 21.22
CA VAL A 41 -10.07 -4.08 20.15
C VAL A 41 -11.19 -4.93 20.77
N PRO A 42 -12.46 -4.81 20.31
CA PRO A 42 -13.56 -5.61 20.85
C PRO A 42 -13.34 -7.12 20.71
N ARG A 43 -13.70 -7.88 21.75
CA ARG A 43 -13.60 -9.36 21.77
C ARG A 43 -14.28 -10.02 20.57
N ALA A 44 -15.44 -9.51 20.14
CA ALA A 44 -16.16 -10.01 18.98
C ALA A 44 -15.34 -9.85 17.68
N THR A 45 -14.61 -8.76 17.52
CA THR A 45 -13.72 -8.52 16.38
C THR A 45 -12.55 -9.51 16.39
N ILE A 46 -11.95 -9.76 17.56
CA ILE A 46 -10.87 -10.76 17.72
C ILE A 46 -11.37 -12.16 17.34
N GLN A 47 -12.54 -12.55 17.86
CA GLN A 47 -13.13 -13.85 17.58
C GLN A 47 -13.44 -14.03 16.09
N PHE A 48 -13.96 -12.99 15.43
CA PHE A 48 -14.19 -13.00 13.98
C PHE A 48 -12.87 -13.14 13.20
N ARG A 49 -11.85 -12.36 13.56
CA ARG A 49 -10.52 -12.38 12.92
C ARG A 49 -9.77 -13.71 13.11
N LEU A 50 -10.04 -14.45 14.19
CA LEU A 50 -9.49 -15.79 14.45
C LEU A 50 -10.31 -16.92 13.80
N SER A 51 -11.51 -16.63 13.29
CA SER A 51 -12.36 -17.66 12.70
C SER A 51 -11.92 -17.99 11.27
N ASN A 52 -12.14 -19.23 10.84
CA ASN A 52 -11.87 -19.69 9.47
C ASN A 52 -12.72 -18.97 8.41
N LYS A 53 -13.70 -18.15 8.82
CA LYS A 53 -14.55 -17.34 7.93
C LYS A 53 -13.87 -16.04 7.50
N PHE A 54 -12.82 -15.61 8.19
CA PHE A 54 -12.14 -14.37 7.84
C PHE A 54 -11.16 -14.62 6.69
N THR A 55 -11.49 -14.09 5.52
CA THR A 55 -10.58 -13.99 4.37
C THR A 55 -10.31 -12.52 4.09
N LYS A 56 -9.04 -12.14 3.95
CA LYS A 56 -8.69 -10.80 3.49
C LYS A 56 -9.01 -10.76 2.00
N ALA A 57 -10.06 -10.04 1.62
CA ALA A 57 -10.32 -9.79 0.21
C ALA A 57 -9.09 -9.09 -0.39
N SER A 58 -8.45 -9.73 -1.37
CA SER A 58 -7.45 -9.05 -2.19
C SER A 58 -8.23 -8.13 -3.14
N PRO A 59 -7.93 -6.82 -3.17
CA PRO A 59 -8.56 -5.93 -4.12
C PRO A 59 -8.15 -6.33 -5.54
N GLY A 60 -9.13 -6.74 -6.36
CA GLY A 60 -8.93 -7.00 -7.78
C GLY A 60 -8.25 -8.33 -8.14
N PRO A 61 -8.11 -8.58 -9.45
CA PRO A 61 -7.39 -9.76 -9.95
C PRO A 61 -5.93 -9.71 -9.50
N SER A 62 -5.33 -10.88 -9.33
CA SER A 62 -3.90 -10.99 -9.04
C SER A 62 -3.09 -10.25 -10.13
N PRO A 63 -2.09 -9.43 -9.76
CA PRO A 63 -1.24 -8.79 -10.74
C PRO A 63 -0.61 -9.84 -11.67
N ILE A 64 -0.45 -9.47 -12.94
CA ILE A 64 0.15 -10.33 -13.98
C ILE A 64 1.62 -10.62 -13.65
N LEU A 65 2.29 -9.64 -13.02
CA LEU A 65 3.65 -9.76 -12.53
C LEU A 65 3.63 -10.22 -11.08
N THR A 66 4.54 -11.14 -10.74
CA THR A 66 4.76 -11.52 -9.35
C THR A 66 5.61 -10.47 -8.64
N ALA A 67 5.56 -10.42 -7.30
CA ALA A 67 6.35 -9.46 -6.52
C ALA A 67 7.88 -9.59 -6.80
N SER A 68 8.36 -10.80 -7.07
CA SER A 68 9.76 -11.04 -7.46
C SER A 68 10.11 -10.46 -8.83
N ASP A 69 9.15 -10.45 -9.77
CA ASP A 69 9.36 -9.86 -11.09
C ASP A 69 9.42 -8.33 -10.99
N GLU A 70 8.53 -7.73 -10.19
CA GLU A 70 8.55 -6.29 -9.91
C GLU A 70 9.89 -5.86 -9.29
N ASP A 71 10.40 -6.60 -8.30
CA ASP A 71 11.72 -6.33 -7.70
C ASP A 71 12.86 -6.44 -8.72
N THR A 72 12.77 -7.40 -9.64
CA THR A 72 13.76 -7.57 -10.70
C THR A 72 13.71 -6.39 -11.67
N LEU A 73 12.52 -5.94 -12.06
CA LEU A 73 12.34 -4.77 -12.92
C LEU A 73 12.87 -3.50 -12.23
N VAL A 74 12.57 -3.28 -10.95
CA VAL A 74 13.10 -2.14 -10.18
C VAL A 74 14.63 -2.16 -10.17
N LYS A 75 15.24 -3.32 -9.86
CA LYS A 75 16.70 -3.47 -9.87
C LYS A 75 17.29 -3.21 -11.25
N TRP A 76 16.66 -3.71 -12.31
CA TRP A 76 17.09 -3.47 -13.69
C TRP A 76 17.00 -2.00 -14.07
N ILE A 77 15.91 -1.31 -13.73
CA ILE A 77 15.77 0.12 -13.98
C ILE A 77 16.87 0.88 -13.25
N MET A 78 17.08 0.62 -11.95
CA MET A 78 18.12 1.29 -11.16
C MET A 78 19.54 1.03 -11.68
N ALA A 79 19.82 -0.17 -12.18
CA ALA A 79 21.15 -0.54 -12.68
C ALA A 79 21.44 0.01 -14.09
N ASN A 80 20.42 0.18 -14.94
CA ASN A 80 20.57 0.62 -16.32
C ASN A 80 20.42 2.14 -16.51
N PHE A 81 20.15 2.91 -15.45
CA PHE A 81 19.93 4.37 -15.52
C PHE A 81 21.20 5.22 -15.76
N THR A 82 22.34 4.62 -16.09
CA THR A 82 23.59 5.38 -16.33
C THR A 82 23.53 6.21 -17.63
N VAL A 83 22.68 5.85 -18.60
CA VAL A 83 22.29 6.72 -19.71
C VAL A 83 20.88 6.31 -20.15
N MET A 84 19.88 7.18 -20.08
CA MET A 84 18.91 7.44 -21.17
C MET A 84 17.70 8.29 -20.76
N PHE A 85 17.32 9.14 -21.71
CA PHE A 85 16.05 9.85 -21.84
C PHE A 85 14.84 8.96 -21.52
N THR A 86 13.90 9.45 -20.71
CA THR A 86 12.59 8.81 -20.50
C THR A 86 11.50 9.58 -21.22
N PHE A 87 10.86 8.97 -22.22
CA PHE A 87 9.63 9.50 -22.82
C PHE A 87 8.42 8.94 -22.05
N SER A 88 7.56 9.84 -21.55
CA SER A 88 6.25 9.48 -21.00
C SER A 88 5.19 9.75 -22.06
N ALA A 89 4.73 8.69 -22.74
CA ALA A 89 3.72 8.78 -23.80
C ALA A 89 2.30 9.13 -23.29
N SER A 90 2.13 9.44 -22.00
CA SER A 90 0.80 9.64 -21.40
C SER A 90 0.68 10.81 -20.43
N GLY A 91 1.52 11.84 -20.56
CA GLY A 91 1.30 13.18 -19.97
C GLY A 91 1.07 13.23 -18.45
N LYS A 92 1.30 12.13 -17.73
CA LYS A 92 1.05 12.04 -16.29
C LYS A 92 2.39 12.17 -15.58
N ARG A 93 2.40 13.13 -14.65
CA ARG A 93 3.54 13.53 -13.82
C ARG A 93 4.36 12.32 -13.36
N LEU A 94 5.68 12.40 -13.55
CA LEU A 94 6.60 11.43 -12.98
C LEU A 94 6.45 11.40 -11.45
N PRO A 95 6.46 10.21 -10.82
CA PRO A 95 6.48 10.09 -9.37
C PRO A 95 7.62 10.91 -8.74
N PRO A 96 7.39 11.58 -7.60
CA PRO A 96 8.37 12.49 -6.99
C PRO A 96 9.67 11.79 -6.58
N ALA A 97 9.64 10.48 -6.31
CA ALA A 97 10.84 9.70 -6.02
C ALA A 97 11.82 9.65 -7.21
N ILE A 98 11.29 9.62 -8.44
CA ILE A 98 12.11 9.63 -9.66
C ILE A 98 12.62 11.04 -9.92
N LEU A 99 11.77 12.06 -9.75
CA LEU A 99 12.15 13.46 -9.93
C LEU A 99 13.34 13.87 -9.05
N ASN A 100 13.35 13.41 -7.79
CA ASN A 100 14.39 13.72 -6.81
C ASN A 100 15.67 12.88 -6.96
N SER A 101 15.63 11.82 -7.77
CA SER A 101 16.81 11.00 -8.06
C SER A 101 17.60 11.47 -9.28
N VAL A 102 17.07 12.45 -10.02
CA VAL A 102 17.72 13.01 -11.20
C VAL A 102 18.81 14.00 -10.77
N PRO A 103 20.05 13.86 -11.28
CA PRO A 103 21.13 14.82 -11.02
C PRO A 103 20.75 16.25 -11.42
N GLU A 104 21.23 17.24 -10.67
CA GLU A 104 20.96 18.66 -10.90
C GLU A 104 21.45 19.15 -12.27
N GLU A 105 22.44 18.45 -12.83
CA GLU A 105 23.05 18.72 -14.15
C GLU A 105 22.19 18.23 -15.34
N TRP A 106 21.05 17.56 -15.10
CA TRP A 106 20.24 16.92 -16.15
C TRP A 106 18.99 17.74 -16.49
N GLY A 107 18.74 17.94 -17.79
CA GLY A 107 17.51 18.56 -18.29
C GLY A 107 16.36 17.57 -18.41
N MET A 108 15.20 17.86 -17.80
CA MET A 108 13.96 17.12 -18.01
C MET A 108 12.98 17.91 -18.86
N GLY A 109 12.64 17.38 -20.03
CA GLY A 109 11.59 17.93 -20.90
C GLY A 109 10.28 17.15 -20.77
N LEU A 110 9.15 17.87 -20.74
CA LEU A 110 7.83 17.28 -20.91
C LEU A 110 7.36 17.63 -22.32
N SER A 111 7.04 16.61 -23.12
CA SER A 111 6.37 16.81 -24.40
C SER A 111 4.87 16.62 -24.24
N GLU A 112 4.08 17.55 -24.76
CA GLU A 112 2.61 17.49 -24.73
C GLU A 112 2.05 16.34 -25.57
N ASN A 113 2.78 15.91 -26.61
CA ASN A 113 2.40 14.82 -27.50
C ASN A 113 3.11 13.49 -27.19
N GLY A 114 4.04 13.48 -26.22
CA GLY A 114 4.82 12.29 -25.83
C GLY A 114 6.00 11.94 -26.75
N TRP A 115 6.26 12.75 -27.78
CA TRP A 115 7.38 12.61 -28.72
C TRP A 115 8.35 13.78 -28.59
N MET A 116 9.65 13.55 -28.77
CA MET A 116 10.62 14.63 -29.00
C MET A 116 10.69 14.83 -30.51
N ASP A 117 10.12 15.92 -31.00
CA ASP A 117 10.24 16.28 -32.42
C ASP A 117 11.68 16.77 -32.67
N GLU A 118 12.29 16.28 -33.75
CA GLU A 118 13.65 16.63 -34.16
C GLU A 118 13.72 18.13 -34.49
N GLY A 119 14.65 18.84 -33.85
CA GLY A 119 15.06 20.20 -34.21
C GLY A 119 16.18 20.20 -35.23
#